data_AF-A0A972GD71-F1
#
_entry.id   AF-A0A972GD71-F1
#
_cell.length_a   1.000
_cell.length_b   1.000
_cell.length_c   1.000
_cell.angle_alpha   90.00
_cell.angle_beta   90.00
_cell.angle_gamma   90.00
#
_symmetry.space_group_name_H-M   'P 1'
#
loop_
_entity.id
_entity.type
_entity.pdbx_description
1 polymer ?
#
loop_
_entity_poly.entity_id
_entity_poly.type
_entity_poly.pdbx_seq_one_letter_code
_entity_poly.pdbx_strand_id
1 'polypeptide(L)'
;MRADPYTREHSEQIMYYAVRMAEVLQLSPERIEHVRYGALLHDIGKIGIRDDILLKPGFLTQKERLMMEQLLCIGDDIFRGIKALHHVTAMIEYHHERIDGQGYPSGIDGSQLSEDIRILAIADSYDAMTSDRAYQKGMPPEEAFRVLLAGRGMYWIVRRLICLLS
;
A
#
# COMPACT_ATOMS: atom_id res chain seq x y z
N MET A 1 4.20 -9.75 -21.11
CA MET A 1 4.07 -9.15 -19.76
C MET A 1 5.26 -9.62 -18.95
N ARG A 2 6.35 -8.85 -18.92
CA ARG A 2 7.47 -9.17 -18.03
C ARG A 2 7.20 -8.43 -16.73
N ALA A 3 6.72 -9.19 -15.75
CA ALA A 3 6.56 -8.74 -14.39
C ALA A 3 7.91 -8.22 -13.89
N ASP A 4 7.89 -7.07 -13.24
CA ASP A 4 8.91 -6.75 -12.24
C ASP A 4 9.00 -7.98 -11.30
N PRO A 5 10.17 -8.65 -11.18
CA PRO A 5 10.34 -9.80 -10.29
C PRO A 5 9.85 -9.53 -8.86
N TYR A 6 9.82 -8.25 -8.45
CA TYR A 6 9.35 -7.80 -7.14
C TYR A 6 7.82 -7.87 -6.96
N THR A 7 7.02 -7.71 -8.03
CA THR A 7 5.57 -7.46 -7.90
C THR A 7 4.76 -8.60 -7.29
N ARG A 8 5.14 -9.87 -7.50
CA ARG A 8 4.36 -11.00 -6.93
C ARG A 8 4.69 -11.24 -5.45
N GLU A 9 5.97 -11.27 -5.12
CA GLU A 9 6.42 -11.49 -3.74
C GLU A 9 5.96 -10.32 -2.84
N HIS A 10 6.06 -9.09 -3.33
CA HIS A 10 5.55 -7.87 -2.69
C HIS A 10 4.06 -7.95 -2.37
N SER A 11 3.21 -8.26 -3.36
CA SER A 11 1.75 -8.34 -3.13
C SER A 11 1.35 -9.47 -2.19
N GLU A 12 2.02 -10.63 -2.26
CA GLU A 12 1.77 -11.76 -1.35
C GLU A 12 2.19 -11.42 0.09
N GLN A 13 3.32 -10.71 0.25
CA GLN A 13 3.86 -10.30 1.54
C GLN A 13 3.02 -9.19 2.21
N ILE A 14 2.60 -8.19 1.44
CA ILE A 14 1.63 -7.18 1.89
C ILE A 14 0.31 -7.83 2.29
N MET A 15 -0.22 -8.74 1.48
CA MET A 15 -1.45 -9.47 1.82
C MET A 15 -1.31 -10.20 3.15
N TYR A 16 -0.19 -10.88 3.36
CA TYR A 16 0.09 -11.55 4.63
C TYR A 16 0.03 -10.56 5.80
N TYR A 17 0.79 -9.45 5.76
CA TYR A 17 0.77 -8.47 6.85
C TYR A 17 -0.62 -7.85 7.06
N ALA A 18 -1.30 -7.48 5.97
CA ALA A 18 -2.60 -6.84 6.00
C ALA A 18 -3.68 -7.73 6.63
N VAL A 19 -3.74 -9.01 6.23
CA VAL A 19 -4.68 -9.98 6.81
C VAL A 19 -4.39 -10.21 8.29
N ARG A 20 -3.12 -10.36 8.67
CA ARG A 20 -2.74 -10.51 10.09
C ARG A 20 -3.15 -9.31 10.93
N MET A 21 -2.98 -8.09 10.42
CA MET A 21 -3.44 -6.87 11.09
C MET A 21 -4.98 -6.84 11.22
N ALA A 22 -5.71 -7.21 10.16
CA ALA A 22 -7.17 -7.26 10.17
C ALA A 22 -7.72 -8.27 11.20
N GLU A 23 -7.11 -9.46 11.29
CA GLU A 23 -7.46 -10.48 12.28
C GLU A 23 -7.23 -9.99 13.72
N VAL A 24 -6.10 -9.35 13.97
CA VAL A 24 -5.77 -8.77 15.28
C VAL A 24 -6.74 -7.67 15.69
N LEU A 25 -7.19 -6.86 14.73
CA LEU A 25 -8.20 -5.84 14.94
C LEU A 25 -9.62 -6.41 15.03
N GLN A 26 -9.79 -7.73 14.88
CA GLN A 26 -11.07 -8.44 14.96
C GLN A 26 -12.08 -7.92 13.93
N LEU A 27 -11.61 -7.61 12.72
CA LEU A 27 -12.49 -7.27 11.60
C LEU A 27 -13.37 -8.49 11.23
N SER A 28 -14.52 -8.22 10.62
CA SER A 28 -15.40 -9.30 10.15
C SER A 28 -14.72 -10.14 9.07
N PRO A 29 -15.10 -11.42 8.90
CA PRO A 29 -14.54 -12.28 7.83
C PRO A 29 -14.66 -11.65 6.44
N GLU A 30 -15.77 -10.95 6.16
CA GLU A 30 -15.99 -10.20 4.93
C GLU A 30 -14.94 -9.09 4.74
N ARG A 31 -14.69 -8.27 5.77
CA ARG A 31 -13.68 -7.21 5.70
C ARG A 31 -12.26 -7.76 5.60
N ILE A 32 -11.96 -8.90 6.23
CA ILE A 32 -10.67 -9.57 6.06
C ILE A 32 -10.46 -9.99 4.61
N GLU A 33 -11.49 -10.51 3.93
CA GLU A 33 -11.42 -10.82 2.51
C GLU A 33 -11.26 -9.56 1.64
N HIS A 34 -11.92 -8.45 1.99
CA HIS A 34 -11.68 -7.18 1.30
C HIS A 34 -10.22 -6.74 1.42
N VAL A 35 -9.64 -6.82 2.62
CA VAL A 35 -8.22 -6.52 2.85
C VAL A 35 -7.31 -7.44 2.05
N ARG A 36 -7.63 -8.74 2.00
CA ARG A 36 -6.89 -9.73 1.20
C ARG A 36 -6.85 -9.35 -0.28
N TYR A 37 -8.02 -9.10 -0.88
CA TYR A 37 -8.10 -8.74 -2.29
C TYR A 37 -7.48 -7.36 -2.57
N GLY A 38 -7.74 -6.37 -1.70
CA GLY A 38 -7.16 -5.04 -1.81
C GLY A 38 -5.63 -5.09 -1.81
N ALA A 39 -5.03 -5.88 -0.90
CA ALA A 39 -3.58 -6.07 -0.85
C ALA A 39 -3.00 -6.78 -2.07
N LEU A 40 -3.65 -7.82 -2.59
CA LEU A 40 -3.19 -8.50 -3.81
C LEU A 40 -3.25 -7.61 -5.06
N LEU A 41 -4.18 -6.64 -5.07
CA LEU A 41 -4.56 -5.90 -6.26
C LEU A 41 -4.17 -4.41 -6.24
N HIS A 42 -3.66 -3.90 -5.12
CA HIS A 42 -3.40 -2.45 -4.91
C HIS A 42 -2.56 -1.80 -6.02
N ASP A 43 -1.64 -2.56 -6.58
CA ASP A 43 -0.65 -2.10 -7.56
C ASP A 43 -0.98 -2.46 -9.01
N ILE A 44 -2.21 -2.94 -9.31
CA ILE A 44 -2.57 -3.38 -10.68
C ILE A 44 -2.31 -2.30 -11.73
N GLY A 45 -2.44 -1.03 -11.35
CA GLY A 45 -2.28 0.11 -12.24
C GLY A 45 -0.87 0.29 -12.78
N LYS A 46 0.13 -0.39 -12.21
CA LYS A 46 1.49 -0.48 -12.77
C LYS A 46 1.49 -0.98 -14.21
N ILE A 47 0.46 -1.72 -14.64
CA ILE A 47 0.26 -2.17 -16.03
C ILE A 47 0.23 -1.02 -17.04
N GLY A 48 -0.22 0.17 -16.63
CA GLY A 48 -0.29 1.35 -17.50
C GLY A 48 0.91 2.28 -17.40
N ILE A 49 1.90 1.95 -16.55
CA ILE A 49 3.13 2.74 -16.40
C ILE A 49 4.19 2.20 -17.37
N ARG A 50 4.90 3.11 -18.04
CA ARG A 50 5.98 2.75 -18.98
C ARG A 50 7.16 2.13 -18.24
N ASP A 51 7.74 1.08 -18.82
CA ASP A 51 8.90 0.36 -18.26
C ASP A 51 10.11 1.26 -17.95
N ASP A 52 10.36 2.29 -18.75
CA ASP A 52 11.48 3.24 -18.55
C ASP A 52 11.33 4.09 -17.28
N ILE A 53 10.10 4.22 -16.77
CA ILE A 53 9.77 4.88 -15.51
C ILE A 53 9.64 3.83 -14.39
N LEU A 54 8.89 2.75 -14.65
CA LEU A 54 8.60 1.71 -13.66
C LEU A 54 9.86 1.01 -13.15
N LEU A 55 10.81 0.73 -14.06
CA LEU A 55 12.03 -0.02 -13.78
C LEU A 55 13.27 0.88 -13.68
N LYS A 56 13.07 2.20 -13.55
CA LYS A 56 14.18 3.15 -13.53
C LYS A 56 15.11 2.89 -12.34
N PRO A 57 16.43 2.68 -12.56
CA PRO A 57 17.38 2.62 -11.46
C PRO A 57 17.61 4.03 -10.90
N GLY A 58 17.43 4.19 -9.59
CA GLY A 58 17.65 5.45 -8.87
C GLY A 58 16.38 6.31 -8.71
N PHE A 59 16.56 7.58 -8.34
CA PHE A 59 15.45 8.47 -8.02
C PHE A 59 14.65 8.89 -9.27
N LEU A 60 13.32 8.92 -9.11
CA LEU A 60 12.42 9.54 -10.07
C LEU A 60 12.55 11.07 -9.99
N THR A 61 12.57 11.72 -11.16
CA THR A 61 12.36 13.16 -11.29
C THR A 61 10.93 13.51 -10.86
N GLN A 62 10.66 14.78 -10.56
CA GLN A 62 9.31 15.24 -10.23
C GLN A 62 8.28 14.85 -11.31
N LYS A 63 8.66 14.96 -12.59
CA LYS A 63 7.79 14.60 -13.72
C LYS A 63 7.51 13.10 -13.76
N GLU A 64 8.53 12.27 -13.56
CA GLU A 64 8.39 10.81 -13.54
C GLU A 64 7.58 10.34 -12.32
N ARG A 65 7.76 11.00 -11.18
CA ARG A 65 6.95 10.76 -9.98
C ARG A 65 5.47 11.03 -10.25
N LEU A 66 5.13 12.18 -10.86
CA LEU A 66 3.74 12.48 -11.24
C LEU A 66 3.16 11.46 -12.23
N MET A 67 3.99 10.85 -13.09
CA MET A 67 3.55 9.75 -13.96
C MET A 67 3.34 8.45 -13.17
N MET A 68 4.22 8.14 -12.22
CA MET A 68 4.05 6.97 -11.34
C MET A 68 2.75 7.07 -10.53
N GLU A 69 2.43 8.24 -9.99
CA GLU A 69 1.21 8.48 -9.21
C GLU A 69 -0.08 8.19 -10.03
N GLN A 70 -0.02 8.21 -11.37
CA GLN A 70 -1.15 7.84 -12.23
C GLN A 70 -1.56 6.36 -12.10
N LEU A 71 -0.69 5.50 -11.57
CA LEU A 71 -1.02 4.08 -11.36
C LEU A 71 -2.28 3.92 -10.51
N LEU A 72 -2.57 4.85 -9.60
CA LEU A 72 -3.77 4.79 -8.76
C LEU A 72 -5.04 5.04 -9.58
N CYS A 73 -5.01 6.05 -10.44
CA CYS A 73 -6.12 6.35 -11.35
C CYS A 73 -6.32 5.20 -12.36
N ILE A 74 -5.24 4.64 -12.90
CA ILE A 74 -5.31 3.50 -13.83
C ILE A 74 -5.89 2.26 -13.13
N GLY A 75 -5.45 1.98 -11.90
CA GLY A 75 -5.97 0.88 -11.10
C GLY A 75 -7.46 1.04 -10.80
N ASP A 76 -7.86 2.24 -10.36
CA ASP A 76 -9.26 2.60 -10.12
C ASP A 76 -10.12 2.43 -11.40
N ASP A 77 -9.67 2.95 -12.55
CA ASP A 77 -10.37 2.79 -13.83
C ASP A 77 -10.55 1.32 -14.23
N ILE A 78 -9.54 0.48 -14.01
CA ILE A 78 -9.62 -0.96 -14.26
C ILE A 78 -10.70 -1.61 -13.36
N PHE A 79 -10.77 -1.24 -12.09
CA PHE A 79 -11.68 -1.86 -11.13
C PHE A 79 -13.11 -1.31 -11.17
N ARG A 80 -13.32 -0.05 -11.56
CA ARG A 80 -14.67 0.53 -11.70
C ARG A 80 -15.55 -0.28 -12.64
N GLY A 81 -14.96 -0.92 -13.66
CA GLY A 81 -15.68 -1.81 -14.58
C GLY A 81 -16.07 -3.18 -13.99
N ILE A 82 -15.49 -3.58 -12.86
CA ILE A 82 -15.64 -4.93 -12.28
C ILE A 82 -16.47 -4.84 -11.00
N LYS A 83 -17.79 -5.05 -11.11
CA LYS A 83 -18.74 -4.98 -9.99
C LYS A 83 -18.32 -5.78 -8.76
N ALA A 84 -17.71 -6.96 -8.97
CA ALA A 84 -17.25 -7.82 -7.90
C ALA A 84 -16.14 -7.19 -7.04
N LEU A 85 -15.46 -6.15 -7.52
CA LEU A 85 -14.31 -5.52 -6.86
C LEU A 85 -14.59 -4.09 -6.40
N HIS A 86 -15.83 -3.60 -6.54
CA HIS A 86 -16.22 -2.26 -6.08
C HIS A 86 -15.93 -2.02 -4.59
N HIS A 87 -15.96 -3.07 -3.79
CA HIS A 87 -15.69 -2.99 -2.35
C HIS A 87 -14.19 -2.78 -2.02
N VAL A 88 -13.27 -3.11 -2.92
CA VAL A 88 -11.82 -2.85 -2.74
C VAL A 88 -11.31 -1.63 -3.49
N THR A 89 -12.09 -1.06 -4.41
CA THR A 89 -11.66 0.08 -5.25
C THR A 89 -11.11 1.25 -4.42
N ALA A 90 -11.76 1.61 -3.32
CA ALA A 90 -11.28 2.66 -2.43
C ALA A 90 -9.92 2.35 -1.77
N MET A 91 -9.59 1.07 -1.57
CA MET A 91 -8.27 0.65 -1.09
C MET A 91 -7.19 0.90 -2.14
N ILE A 92 -7.47 0.59 -3.40
CA ILE A 92 -6.54 0.88 -4.51
C ILE A 92 -6.36 2.39 -4.69
N GLU A 93 -7.44 3.15 -4.66
CA GLU A 93 -7.40 4.61 -4.89
C GLU A 93 -6.67 5.36 -3.78
N TYR A 94 -6.87 4.97 -2.51
CA TYR A 94 -6.47 5.80 -1.36
C TYR A 94 -5.36 5.22 -0.48
N HIS A 95 -4.72 4.10 -0.82
CA HIS A 95 -3.67 3.53 0.05
C HIS A 95 -2.39 4.39 0.15
N HIS A 96 -2.19 5.37 -0.73
CA HIS A 96 -1.13 6.37 -0.60
C HIS A 96 -1.57 7.68 0.10
N GLU A 97 -2.82 7.75 0.55
CA GLU A 97 -3.28 8.86 1.37
C GLU A 97 -2.65 8.81 2.77
N ARG A 98 -2.44 9.99 3.37
CA ARG A 98 -1.73 10.15 4.64
C ARG A 98 -2.60 10.89 5.65
N ILE A 99 -2.45 10.61 6.95
CA ILE A 99 -3.25 11.30 7.99
C ILE A 99 -2.91 12.79 8.08
N ASP A 100 -1.71 13.19 7.67
CA ASP A 100 -1.35 14.61 7.60
C ASP A 100 -1.91 15.34 6.37
N GLY A 101 -2.68 14.66 5.51
CA GLY A 101 -3.24 15.23 4.28
C GLY A 101 -2.20 15.49 3.18
N GLN A 102 -0.95 15.08 3.37
CA GLN A 102 0.12 15.22 2.38
C GLN A 102 0.23 13.99 1.46
N GLY A 103 -0.77 13.12 1.49
CA GLY A 103 -0.89 11.96 0.63
C GLY A 103 -1.39 12.32 -0.77
N TYR A 104 -1.56 11.29 -1.58
CA TYR A 104 -2.07 11.41 -2.95
C TYR A 104 -3.00 10.21 -3.25
N PRO A 105 -3.93 10.32 -4.22
CA PRO A 105 -4.06 11.40 -5.21
C PRO A 105 -4.89 12.61 -4.78
N SER A 106 -5.71 12.50 -3.73
CA SER A 106 -6.73 13.48 -3.36
C SER A 106 -6.29 14.40 -2.22
N GLY A 107 -5.26 14.02 -1.45
CA GLY A 107 -4.79 14.81 -0.31
C GLY A 107 -5.84 14.92 0.79
N ILE A 108 -6.67 13.88 0.95
CA ILE A 108 -7.73 13.86 1.94
C ILE A 108 -7.15 13.66 3.33
N ASP A 109 -7.87 14.16 4.35
CA ASP A 109 -7.51 13.90 5.74
C ASP A 109 -7.58 12.39 5.99
N GLY A 110 -6.42 11.76 6.21
CA GLY A 110 -6.35 10.32 6.45
C GLY A 110 -7.13 9.84 7.68
N SER A 111 -7.56 10.76 8.56
CA SER A 111 -8.53 10.48 9.64
C SER A 111 -9.91 10.06 9.14
N GLN A 112 -10.22 10.31 7.87
CA GLN A 112 -11.46 9.92 7.19
C GLN A 112 -11.35 8.56 6.48
N LEU A 113 -10.13 8.04 6.29
CA LEU A 113 -9.93 6.74 5.64
C LEU A 113 -10.49 5.60 6.49
N SER A 114 -11.09 4.61 5.84
CA SER A 114 -11.53 3.37 6.49
C SER A 114 -10.34 2.61 7.09
N GLU A 115 -10.60 1.75 8.07
CA GLU A 115 -9.51 0.96 8.66
C GLU A 115 -8.85 0.03 7.62
N ASP A 116 -9.61 -0.47 6.64
CA ASP A 116 -9.12 -1.38 5.59
C ASP A 116 -8.05 -0.67 4.72
N ILE A 117 -8.27 0.60 4.38
CA ILE A 117 -7.30 1.42 3.65
C ILE A 117 -6.06 1.67 4.50
N ARG A 118 -6.23 1.96 5.80
CA ARG A 118 -5.11 2.19 6.71
C ARG A 118 -4.27 0.95 6.92
N ILE A 119 -4.90 -0.22 7.04
CA ILE A 119 -4.22 -1.51 7.14
C ILE A 119 -3.34 -1.75 5.91
N LEU A 120 -3.89 -1.54 4.72
CA LEU A 120 -3.15 -1.70 3.47
C LEU A 120 -1.96 -0.73 3.39
N ALA A 121 -2.18 0.55 3.71
CA ALA A 121 -1.13 1.57 3.67
C ALA A 121 0.01 1.28 4.67
N ILE A 122 -0.31 0.74 5.86
CA ILE A 122 0.70 0.25 6.81
C ILE A 122 1.48 -0.92 6.22
N ALA A 123 0.78 -1.91 5.67
CA ALA A 123 1.39 -3.13 5.12
C ALA A 123 2.35 -2.81 3.98
N ASP A 124 1.90 -1.97 3.02
CA ASP A 124 2.72 -1.54 1.89
C ASP A 124 3.93 -0.72 2.34
N SER A 125 3.75 0.20 3.29
CA SER A 125 4.87 0.97 3.84
C SER A 125 5.88 0.07 4.57
N TYR A 126 5.40 -0.90 5.35
CA TYR A 126 6.25 -1.84 6.08
C TYR A 126 7.06 -2.72 5.13
N ASP A 127 6.42 -3.29 4.11
CA ASP A 127 7.12 -4.05 3.08
C ASP A 127 8.16 -3.18 2.36
N ALA A 128 7.76 -1.97 1.93
CA ALA A 128 8.65 -1.05 1.24
C ALA A 128 9.90 -0.66 2.05
N MET A 129 9.80 -0.63 3.37
CA MET A 129 10.93 -0.35 4.25
C MET A 129 11.81 -1.58 4.51
N THR A 130 11.23 -2.78 4.56
CA THR A 130 11.93 -4.00 5.00
C THR A 130 12.44 -4.87 3.85
N SER A 131 11.92 -4.67 2.65
CA SER A 131 12.30 -5.42 1.44
C SER A 131 13.49 -4.78 0.71
N ASP A 132 14.39 -5.62 0.19
CA ASP A 132 15.47 -5.16 -0.69
C ASP A 132 14.89 -4.74 -2.06
N ARG A 133 15.19 -3.50 -2.46
CA ARG A 133 14.77 -2.92 -3.74
C ARG A 133 16.00 -2.54 -4.57
N ALA A 134 15.81 -2.40 -5.88
CA ALA A 134 16.90 -2.09 -6.82
C ALA A 134 17.74 -0.85 -6.43
N TYR A 135 17.15 0.09 -5.70
CA TYR A 135 17.77 1.36 -5.30
C TYR A 135 17.99 1.49 -3.78
N GLN A 136 17.58 0.52 -2.95
CA GLN A 136 17.63 0.63 -1.50
C GLN A 136 17.65 -0.75 -0.83
N LYS A 137 18.57 -0.94 0.12
CA LYS A 137 18.54 -2.10 1.01
C LYS A 137 17.44 -1.95 2.06
N GLY A 138 16.71 -3.03 2.34
CA GLY A 138 15.71 -3.06 3.40
C GLY A 138 16.32 -2.75 4.78
N MET A 139 15.55 -2.08 5.63
CA MET A 139 15.92 -1.82 7.02
C MET A 139 15.42 -2.95 7.95
N PRO A 140 16.04 -3.15 9.12
CA PRO A 140 15.56 -4.11 10.10
C PRO A 140 14.11 -3.84 10.53
N PRO A 141 13.30 -4.88 10.80
CA PRO A 141 11.91 -4.74 11.26
C PRO A 141 11.72 -3.72 12.39
N GLU A 142 12.60 -3.71 13.39
CA GLU A 142 12.51 -2.81 14.54
C GLU A 142 12.75 -1.35 14.16
N GLU A 143 13.53 -1.09 13.11
CA GLU A 143 13.69 0.24 12.54
C GLU A 143 12.46 0.66 11.74
N ALA A 144 11.93 -0.23 10.89
CA ALA A 144 10.70 0.02 10.16
C ALA A 144 9.53 0.33 11.12
N PHE A 145 9.39 -0.41 12.23
CA PHE A 145 8.40 -0.10 13.27
C PHE A 145 8.64 1.25 13.93
N ARG A 146 9.88 1.62 14.22
CA ARG A 146 10.20 2.95 14.77
C ARG A 146 9.86 4.06 13.77
N VAL A 147 10.11 3.87 12.48
CA VAL A 147 9.73 4.82 11.43
C VAL A 147 8.21 4.94 11.33
N LEU A 148 7.48 3.82 11.32
CA LEU A 148 6.00 3.83 11.34
C LEU A 148 5.45 4.55 12.56
N LEU A 149 6.03 4.34 13.74
CA LEU A 149 5.65 5.02 14.98
C LEU A 149 6.00 6.51 15.01
N ALA A 150 7.15 6.88 14.45
CA ALA A 150 7.66 8.25 14.44
C ALA A 150 7.02 9.09 13.33
N GLY A 151 6.47 8.43 12.30
CA GLY A 151 5.72 9.04 11.21
C GLY A 151 4.59 9.89 11.78
N ARG A 152 4.77 11.22 11.75
CA ARG A 152 3.73 12.18 12.09
C ARG A 152 2.55 11.92 11.15
N GLY A 153 1.46 11.37 11.68
CA GLY A 153 0.27 11.06 10.90
C GLY A 153 0.25 9.69 10.24
N MET A 154 0.95 8.68 10.75
CA MET A 154 0.76 7.29 10.32
C MET A 154 0.40 6.43 11.54
N TYR A 155 -0.90 6.39 11.81
CA TYR A 155 -1.65 5.28 12.42
C TYR A 155 -1.72 5.16 13.95
N TRP A 156 -2.92 5.45 14.46
CA TRP A 156 -3.41 4.97 15.76
C TRP A 156 -3.48 3.44 15.86
N ILE A 157 -3.52 2.74 14.70
CA ILE A 157 -3.58 1.27 14.60
C ILE A 157 -2.23 0.61 14.99
N VAL A 158 -1.09 1.24 14.68
CA VAL A 158 0.25 0.66 14.94
C VAL A 158 0.48 0.42 16.44
N ARG A 159 -0.07 1.27 17.32
CA ARG A 159 0.01 1.08 18.79
C ARG A 159 -0.64 -0.22 19.27
N ARG A 160 -1.66 -0.75 18.59
CA ARG A 160 -2.28 -2.06 18.90
C ARG A 160 -1.53 -3.24 18.28
N LEU A 161 -0.75 -3.02 17.23
CA LEU A 161 -0.10 -4.06 16.44
C LEU A 161 1.32 -4.42 16.90
N ILE A 162 2.01 -3.52 17.60
CA ILE A 162 3.40 -3.74 18.07
C ILE A 162 3.54 -4.98 18.97
N CYS A 163 2.50 -5.37 19.70
CA CYS A 163 2.55 -6.54 20.56
C CYS A 163 2.49 -7.89 19.81
N LEU A 164 2.29 -7.91 18.49
CA LEU A 164 1.88 -9.12 17.76
C LEU A 164 2.77 -9.48 16.56
N LEU A 165 3.74 -8.61 16.23
CA LEU A 165 4.78 -8.84 15.22
C LEU A 165 6.19 -8.98 15.84
N SER A 166 6.27 -9.09 17.18
CA SER A 166 7.48 -9.41 17.95
C SER A 166 7.35 -10.75 18.67
#